data_AF-A0A7X3YQV6-F1
#
_entry.id   AF-A0A7X3YQV6-F1
#
_cell.length_a   1.000
_cell.length_b   1.000
_cell.length_c   1.000
_cell.angle_alpha   90.00
_cell.angle_beta   90.00
_cell.angle_gamma   90.00
#
_symmetry.space_group_name_H-M   'P 1'
#
loop_
_entity.id
_entity.type
_entity.pdbx_description
1 polymer ?
#
loop_
_entity_poly.entity_id
_entity_poly.type
_entity_poly.pdbx_seq_one_letter_code
_entity_poly.pdbx_strand_id
1 'polypeptide(L)' 'MAAASSKTPEVVKALLNAGANPSAKTKEGKLPVELIPDDSPLRGTDVYWRLNEGRYR' A
#
# COMPACT_ATOMS: atom_id res chain seq x y z
N MET A 1 -4.38 -9.80 8.44
CA MET A 1 -3.79 -8.43 8.36
C MET A 1 -2.27 -8.57 8.43
N ALA A 2 -1.57 -8.79 7.32
CA ALA A 2 -0.12 -9.04 7.35
C ALA A 2 0.74 -7.88 6.80
N ALA A 3 0.17 -6.98 5.99
CA ALA A 3 0.91 -5.85 5.40
C ALA A 3 0.86 -4.56 6.23
N ALA A 4 -0.19 -4.36 7.05
CA ALA A 4 -0.38 -3.10 7.78
C ALA A 4 0.62 -2.89 8.94
N SER A 5 1.18 -3.99 9.48
CA SER A 5 2.06 -3.93 10.67
C SER A 5 3.55 -3.99 10.34
N SER A 6 3.94 -4.42 9.14
CA SER A 6 5.32 -4.28 8.66
C SER A 6 5.46 -2.93 7.98
N LYS A 7 5.77 -1.90 8.77
CA LYS A 7 6.05 -0.52 8.31
C LYS A 7 7.28 -0.40 7.39
N THR A 8 7.77 -1.51 6.82
CA THR A 8 8.96 -1.55 5.99
C THR A 8 8.56 -1.43 4.51
N PRO A 9 9.02 -0.38 3.81
CA PRO A 9 8.83 -0.22 2.36
C PRO A 9 9.14 -1.47 1.55
N GLU A 10 10.10 -2.27 2.01
CA GLU A 10 10.59 -3.48 1.35
C GLU A 10 9.52 -4.58 1.31
N VAL A 11 8.75 -4.77 2.39
CA VAL A 11 7.70 -5.81 2.45
C VAL A 11 6.55 -5.44 1.52
N VAL A 12 6.12 -4.17 1.56
CA VAL A 12 5.05 -3.69 0.69
C VAL A 12 5.48 -3.76 -0.78
N LYS A 13 6.73 -3.41 -1.08
CA LYS A 13 7.32 -3.54 -2.42
C LYS A 13 7.36 -4.99 -2.90
N ALA A 14 7.78 -5.92 -2.05
CA ALA A 14 7.81 -7.35 -2.36
C ALA A 14 6.40 -7.89 -2.68
N LEU A 15 5.39 -7.48 -1.91
CA LEU A 15 4.00 -7.87 -2.16
C LEU A 15 3.47 -7.34 -3.49
N LEU A 16 3.72 -6.06 -3.80
CA LEU A 16 3.34 -5.48 -5.09
C LEU A 16 4.05 -6.17 -6.26
N ASN A 17 5.32 -6.52 -6.10
CA ASN A 17 6.07 -7.26 -7.11
C ASN A 17 5.57 -8.70 -7.27
N ALA A 18 5.04 -9.31 -6.21
CA ALA A 18 4.38 -10.62 -6.26
C ALA A 18 2.98 -10.57 -6.91
N GLY A 19 2.54 -9.42 -7.42
CA GLY A 19 1.24 -9.25 -8.07
C GLY A 19 0.09 -8.88 -7.13
N ALA A 20 0.38 -8.42 -5.90
CA ALA A 20 -0.65 -7.87 -5.03
C ALA A 20 -1.36 -6.69 -5.70
N ASN A 21 -2.69 -6.70 -5.66
CA ASN A 21 -3.51 -5.67 -6.30
C ASN A 21 -3.55 -4.38 -5.45
N PRO A 22 -2.99 -3.24 -5.91
CA PRO A 22 -3.04 -1.97 -5.19
C PRO A 22 -4.44 -1.35 -5.13
N SER A 23 -5.37 -1.78 -5.98
CA SER A 23 -6.77 -1.32 -6.02
C SER A 23 -7.70 -2.14 -5.11
N ALA A 24 -7.17 -3.13 -4.38
CA ALA A 24 -7.97 -3.99 -3.53
C ALA A 24 -8.52 -3.22 -2.31
N LYS A 25 -9.85 -3.15 -2.18
CA LYS A 25 -10.51 -2.49 -1.07
C LYS A 25 -10.63 -3.41 0.15
N THR A 26 -10.47 -2.86 1.34
CA THR A 26 -10.80 -3.56 2.59
C THR A 26 -12.31 -3.72 2.74
N LYS A 27 -12.73 -4.44 3.78
CA LYS A 27 -14.15 -4.54 4.17
C LYS A 27 -14.81 -3.18 4.44
N GLU A 28 -14.01 -2.16 4.77
CA GLU A 28 -14.48 -0.79 5.00
C GLU A 28 -14.50 0.06 3.72
N GLY A 29 -14.19 -0.53 2.55
CA GLY A 29 -14.12 0.19 1.28
C GLY A 29 -12.85 1.01 1.07
N LYS A 30 -11.90 0.98 2.01
CA LYS A 30 -10.63 1.73 1.94
C LYS A 30 -9.61 1.01 1.08
N LEU A 31 -8.86 1.74 0.30
CA LEU A 31 -7.71 1.25 -0.46
C LEU A 31 -6.49 1.03 0.45
N PRO A 32 -5.50 0.22 0.04
CA PRO A 32 -4.30 -0.02 0.84
C PRO A 32 -3.51 1.27 1.08
N VAL A 33 -3.50 2.20 0.11
CA VAL A 33 -2.86 3.52 0.25
C VAL A 33 -3.52 4.39 1.32
N GLU A 34 -4.83 4.23 1.55
CA GLU A 34 -5.60 5.01 2.54
C GLU A 34 -5.39 4.48 3.97
N LEU A 35 -4.80 3.30 4.11
CA LEU A 35 -4.40 2.74 5.40
C LEU A 35 -3.00 3.19 5.82
N ILE A 36 -2.26 3.88 4.95
CA ILE A 36 -0.89 4.33 5.23
C ILE A 36 -0.96 5.58 6.12
N PRO A 37 -0.39 5.55 7.34
CA PRO A 37 -0.32 6.72 8.21
C PRO A 37 0.46 7.89 7.61
N ASP A 38 0.20 9.11 8.10
CA ASP A 38 0.89 10.32 7.65
C ASP A 38 2.38 10.37 8.04
N ASP A 39 2.75 9.73 9.15
CA ASP A 39 4.12 9.57 9.62
C ASP A 39 4.83 8.35 9.02
N SER A 40 4.18 7.64 8.09
CA SER A 40 4.73 6.41 7.53
C SER A 40 5.97 6.69 6.68
N PRO A 41 7.04 5.89 6.83
CA PRO A 41 8.22 5.96 5.97
C PRO A 41 7.90 5.57 4.51
N LEU A 42 6.69 5.04 4.24
CA LEU A 42 6.21 4.78 2.89
C LEU A 42 5.92 6.08 2.14
N ARG A 43 5.47 7.14 2.81
CA ARG A 43 5.09 8.39 2.13
C ARG A 43 6.30 8.99 1.42
N GLY A 44 6.11 9.35 0.15
CA GLY A 44 7.17 9.88 -0.71
C GLY A 44 8.05 8.82 -1.39
N THR A 45 7.87 7.53 -1.09
CA THR A 45 8.58 6.43 -1.79
C THR A 45 7.87 6.02 -3.08
N ASP A 46 8.58 5.31 -3.97
CA ASP A 46 8.00 4.70 -5.18
C ASP A 46 6.82 3.77 -4.83
N VAL A 47 6.92 3.06 -3.71
CA VAL A 47 5.91 2.13 -3.22
C VAL A 47 4.59 2.85 -2.91
N TYR A 48 4.65 4.02 -2.28
CA TYR A 48 3.45 4.81 -2.01
C TYR A 48 2.76 5.28 -3.29
N TRP A 49 3.53 5.77 -4.26
CA TRP A 49 2.97 6.22 -5.53
C TRP A 49 2.32 5.06 -6.31
N ARG A 50 2.96 3.88 -6.33
CA ARG A 50 2.39 2.66 -6.94
C ARG A 50 1.08 2.22 -6.27
N LEU A 51 0.96 2.37 -4.95
CA LEU A 51 -0.30 2.11 -4.25
C LEU A 51 -1.35 3.17 -4.56
N ASN A 52 -0.94 4.44 -4.71
CA ASN A 52 -1.83 5.54 -5.05
C ASN A 52 -2.40 5.43 -6.48
N GLU A 53 -1.65 4.84 -7.42
CA GLU A 53 -2.16 4.51 -8.76
C GLU A 53 -3.36 3.57 -8.74
N GLY A 54 -3.49 2.74 -7.69
CA GLY A 54 -4.65 1.87 -7.50
C GLY A 54 -5.98 2.62 -7.42
N ARG A 55 -5.96 3.94 -7.21
CA ARG A 55 -7.15 4.82 -7.23
C ARG A 55 -7.67 5.09 -8.65
N TYR A 56 -6.85 4.88 -9.67
CA TYR A 56 -7.13 5.28 -11.07
C TYR A 56 -7.17 4.09 -12.04
N ARG A 57 -6.97 2.86 -11.56
CA ARG A 57 -7.15 1.62 -12.31
C ARG A 57 -8.52 1.04 -12.06
#